data_AF-A0A396HLC6-F1
#
_entry.id   AF-A0A396HLC6-F1
#
_cell.length_a   1.000
_cell.length_b   1.000
_cell.length_c   1.000
_cell.angle_alpha   90.00
_cell.angle_beta   90.00
_cell.angle_gamma   90.00
#
_symmetry.space_group_name_H-M   'P 1'
#
loop_
_entity.id
_entity.type
_entity.pdbx_description
1 polymer ?
#
loop_
_entity_poly.entity_id
_entity_poly.type
_entity_poly.pdbx_seq_one_letter_code
_entity_poly.pdbx_strand_id
1 'polypeptide(L)'
;MYKRFMEKEHSLMVQEGIYREVSEMLKFPPPETESEGAAAKPPVKRNDMVALASGGYAEVLSFQEDRQHEGVEMKKLSDSLWKNKRMSLDDFLGNTEASIGTVVDARICRLL
;
A
#
# COMPACT_ATOMS: atom_id res chain seq x y z
N MET A 1 -27.19 15.25 -1.45
CA MET A 1 -26.61 13.99 -1.97
C MET A 1 -25.36 14.27 -2.81
N TYR A 2 -25.43 15.17 -3.79
CA TYR A 2 -24.30 15.57 -4.67
C TYR A 2 -23.04 16.06 -3.94
N LYS A 3 -23.15 16.92 -2.93
CA LYS A 3 -22.00 17.44 -2.18
C LYS A 3 -21.14 16.36 -1.50
N ARG A 4 -21.78 15.32 -0.92
CA ARG A 4 -21.08 14.20 -0.28
C ARG A 4 -20.35 13.30 -1.29
N PHE A 5 -20.86 13.23 -2.52
CA PHE A 5 -20.23 12.49 -3.60
C PHE A 5 -18.96 13.22 -4.06
N MET A 6 -19.07 14.53 -4.31
CA MET A 6 -17.92 15.38 -4.64
C MET A 6 -16.84 15.40 -3.55
N GLU A 7 -17.24 15.44 -2.27
CA GLU A 7 -16.30 15.38 -1.14
C GLU A 7 -15.56 14.02 -1.10
N LYS A 8 -16.25 12.91 -1.40
CA LYS A 8 -15.64 11.57 -1.49
C LYS A 8 -14.68 11.46 -2.67
N GLU A 9 -15.08 11.92 -3.85
CA GLU A 9 -14.20 11.92 -5.03
C GLU A 9 -12.96 12.80 -4.82
N HIS A 10 -13.14 13.99 -4.24
CA HIS A 10 -12.03 14.86 -3.88
C HIS A 10 -11.09 14.21 -2.86
N SER A 11 -11.65 13.53 -1.84
CA SER A 11 -10.88 12.78 -0.86
C SER A 11 -10.06 11.64 -1.51
N LEU A 12 -10.67 10.87 -2.42
CA LEU A 12 -9.99 9.79 -3.13
C LEU A 12 -8.85 10.31 -4.01
N MET A 13 -9.07 11.41 -4.73
CA MET A 13 -8.04 12.03 -5.57
C MET A 13 -6.83 12.52 -4.74
N VAL A 14 -7.08 13.10 -3.57
CA VAL A 14 -6.00 13.52 -2.65
C VAL A 14 -5.24 12.31 -2.11
N GLN A 15 -5.95 11.26 -1.66
CA GLN A 15 -5.32 10.03 -1.17
C GLN A 15 -4.47 9.37 -2.26
N GLU A 16 -4.98 9.28 -3.47
CA GLU A 16 -4.25 8.73 -4.61
C GLU A 16 -2.98 9.54 -4.92
N GLY A 17 -3.07 10.87 -4.90
CA GLY A 17 -1.92 11.76 -5.07
C GLY A 17 -0.81 11.48 -4.06
N ILE A 18 -1.19 11.27 -2.79
CA ILE A 18 -0.25 10.91 -1.71
C ILE A 18 0.39 9.53 -1.98
N TYR A 19 -0.40 8.53 -2.35
CA TYR A 19 0.15 7.19 -2.63
C TYR A 19 1.09 7.16 -3.84
N ARG A 20 0.83 8.00 -4.86
CA ARG A 20 1.74 8.16 -6.00
C ARG A 20 3.11 8.68 -5.55
N GLU A 21 3.13 9.75 -4.77
CA GLU A 21 4.35 10.32 -4.20
C GLU A 21 5.10 9.29 -3.33
N VAL A 22 4.36 8.55 -2.48
CA VAL A 22 4.95 7.50 -1.64
C VAL A 22 5.57 6.39 -2.48
N SER A 23 4.93 6.00 -3.59
CA SER A 23 5.46 4.96 -4.48
C SER A 23 6.77 5.36 -5.17
N GLU A 24 6.89 6.65 -5.54
CA GLU A 24 8.12 7.24 -6.08
C GLU A 24 9.22 7.30 -5.02
N MET A 25 8.90 7.78 -3.81
CA MET A 25 9.84 7.90 -2.70
C MET A 25 10.37 6.53 -2.24
N LEU A 26 9.48 5.55 -2.11
CA LEU A 26 9.83 4.19 -1.68
C LEU A 26 10.38 3.33 -2.83
N LYS A 27 10.28 3.80 -4.08
CA LYS A 27 10.65 3.09 -5.30
C LYS A 27 10.02 1.70 -5.33
N PHE A 28 8.68 1.68 -5.42
CA PHE A 28 7.94 0.42 -5.49
C PHE A 28 8.54 -0.46 -6.59
N PRO A 29 8.88 -1.73 -6.28
CA PRO A 29 9.32 -2.61 -7.33
C PRO A 29 8.15 -2.82 -8.31
N PRO A 30 8.45 -3.07 -9.59
CA PRO A 30 7.40 -3.36 -10.55
C PRO A 30 6.56 -4.55 -10.04
N PRO A 31 5.22 -4.49 -10.20
CA PRO A 31 4.38 -5.66 -9.93
C PRO A 31 4.89 -6.82 -10.80
N GLU A 32 4.80 -8.06 -10.28
CA GLU A 32 5.44 -9.24 -10.86
C GLU A 32 4.83 -9.61 -12.24
N THR A 33 5.17 -8.86 -13.26
CA THR A 33 5.23 -9.32 -14.65
C THR A 33 6.67 -9.72 -14.90
N GLU A 34 6.90 -11.03 -15.01
CA GLU A 34 8.10 -11.70 -15.53
C GLU A 34 9.24 -10.76 -15.96
N SER A 35 10.14 -10.43 -15.03
CA SER A 35 11.44 -9.88 -15.40
C SER A 35 12.52 -10.54 -14.56
N GLU A 36 13.07 -11.61 -15.11
CA GLU A 36 14.43 -12.08 -14.86
C GLU A 36 15.40 -10.94 -15.23
N GLY A 37 15.48 -9.92 -14.38
CA GLY A 37 16.10 -8.66 -14.80
C GLY A 37 16.26 -7.65 -13.69
N ALA A 38 16.78 -8.08 -12.55
CA ALA A 38 17.47 -7.23 -11.58
C ALA A 38 16.89 -5.81 -11.32
N ALA A 39 15.58 -5.69 -11.08
CA ALA A 39 15.09 -4.57 -10.28
C ALA A 39 15.38 -4.91 -8.82
N ALA A 40 16.38 -4.23 -8.24
CA ALA A 40 16.85 -4.49 -6.88
C ALA A 40 15.65 -4.57 -5.92
N LYS A 41 15.36 -5.79 -5.43
CA LYS A 41 14.40 -6.00 -4.33
C LYS A 41 14.71 -4.94 -3.27
N PRO A 42 13.71 -4.18 -2.79
CA PRO A 42 13.97 -3.18 -1.76
C PRO A 42 14.78 -3.85 -0.65
N PRO A 43 15.82 -3.19 -0.12
CA PRO A 43 16.61 -3.79 0.95
C PRO A 43 15.63 -4.23 2.02
N VAL A 44 15.70 -5.49 2.46
CA VAL A 44 14.72 -6.21 3.32
C VAL A 44 14.14 -5.36 4.47
N LYS A 45 14.87 -4.34 4.91
CA LYS A 45 14.41 -3.29 5.81
C LYS A 45 13.11 -2.61 5.33
N ARG A 46 12.92 -2.27 4.05
CA ARG A 46 11.77 -1.47 3.59
C ARG A 46 10.54 -2.26 3.17
N ASN A 47 10.60 -3.59 3.16
CA ASN A 47 9.53 -4.43 2.63
C ASN A 47 8.20 -4.20 3.35
N ASP A 48 8.19 -4.09 4.68
CA ASP A 48 6.95 -3.87 5.43
C ASP A 48 6.35 -2.50 5.08
N MET A 49 7.16 -1.44 4.96
CA MET A 49 6.66 -0.12 4.56
C MET A 49 6.11 -0.10 3.13
N VAL A 50 6.79 -0.75 2.19
CA VAL A 50 6.33 -0.86 0.80
C VAL A 50 5.05 -1.68 0.75
N ALA A 51 4.97 -2.79 1.48
CA ALA A 51 3.76 -3.60 1.58
C ALA A 51 2.59 -2.77 2.12
N LEU A 52 2.76 -2.06 3.23
CA LEU A 52 1.71 -1.21 3.78
C LEU A 52 1.24 -0.15 2.79
N ALA A 53 2.18 0.54 2.15
CA ALA A 53 1.85 1.60 1.21
C ALA A 53 1.21 1.06 -0.08
N SER A 54 1.65 -0.08 -0.61
CA SER A 54 1.03 -0.70 -1.79
C SER A 54 -0.34 -1.31 -1.47
N GLY A 55 -0.55 -1.82 -0.26
CA GLY A 55 -1.85 -2.31 0.21
C GLY A 55 -2.87 -1.18 0.34
N GLY A 56 -2.51 -0.08 1.00
CA GLY A 56 -3.37 1.10 1.09
C GLY A 56 -3.63 1.75 -0.28
N TYR A 57 -2.65 1.74 -1.19
CA TYR A 57 -2.84 2.23 -2.55
C TYR A 57 -3.80 1.35 -3.35
N ALA A 58 -3.71 0.03 -3.19
CA ALA A 58 -4.63 -0.93 -3.81
C ALA A 58 -6.09 -0.67 -3.42
N GLU A 59 -6.36 -0.36 -2.15
CA GLU A 59 -7.70 0.00 -1.68
C GLU A 59 -8.22 1.25 -2.38
N VAL A 60 -7.42 2.32 -2.46
CA VAL A 60 -7.81 3.57 -3.14
C VAL A 60 -8.13 3.33 -4.62
N LEU A 61 -7.30 2.53 -5.31
CA LEU A 61 -7.50 2.19 -6.72
C LEU A 61 -8.73 1.30 -6.94
N SER A 62 -9.08 0.44 -5.99
CA SER A 62 -10.23 -0.47 -6.10
C SER A 62 -11.58 0.27 -6.20
N PHE A 63 -11.66 1.49 -5.66
CA PHE A 63 -12.83 2.36 -5.76
C PHE A 63 -12.96 3.06 -7.12
N GLN A 64 -11.95 2.99 -7.99
CA GLN A 64 -11.95 3.57 -9.33
C GLN A 64 -12.18 2.46 -10.37
N GLU A 65 -13.32 2.47 -11.06
CA GLU A 65 -13.72 1.42 -12.01
C GLU A 65 -12.66 1.18 -13.10
N ASP A 66 -12.07 2.25 -13.65
CA ASP A 66 -11.08 2.17 -14.73
C ASP A 66 -9.72 1.62 -14.29
N ARG A 67 -9.44 1.54 -12.98
CA ARG A 67 -8.11 1.25 -12.43
C ARG A 67 -8.08 0.07 -11.46
N GLN A 68 -9.15 -0.71 -11.41
CA GLN A 68 -9.21 -1.91 -10.57
C GLN A 68 -8.08 -2.92 -10.88
N HIS A 69 -7.67 -3.03 -12.16
CA HIS A 69 -6.54 -3.89 -12.54
C HIS A 69 -5.24 -3.48 -11.83
N GLU A 70 -4.94 -2.18 -11.78
CA GLU A 70 -3.76 -1.68 -11.06
C GLU A 70 -3.88 -1.93 -9.55
N GLY A 71 -5.09 -1.80 -8.99
CA GLY A 71 -5.37 -2.15 -7.60
C GLY A 71 -5.03 -3.62 -7.29
N VAL A 72 -5.39 -4.55 -8.18
CA VAL A 72 -5.06 -5.98 -8.03
C VAL A 72 -3.55 -6.20 -8.05
N GLU A 73 -2.82 -5.54 -8.93
CA GLU A 73 -1.36 -5.64 -9.01
C GLU A 73 -0.68 -5.07 -7.75
N MET A 74 -1.15 -3.94 -7.24
CA MET A 74 -0.66 -3.34 -5.99
C MET A 74 -0.95 -4.24 -4.77
N LYS A 75 -2.10 -4.92 -4.76
CA LYS A 75 -2.44 -5.89 -3.72
C LYS A 75 -1.48 -7.09 -3.76
N LYS A 76 -1.26 -7.70 -4.93
CA LYS A 76 -0.29 -8.80 -5.09
C LYS A 76 1.11 -8.40 -4.64
N LEU A 77 1.54 -7.20 -5.01
CA LEU A 77 2.82 -6.64 -4.58
C LEU A 77 2.90 -6.52 -3.05
N SER A 78 1.81 -6.05 -2.44
CA SER A 78 1.73 -5.93 -0.98
C SER A 78 1.88 -7.29 -0.29
N ASP A 79 1.11 -8.28 -0.73
CA ASP A 79 1.13 -9.64 -0.20
C ASP A 79 2.50 -10.32 -0.38
N SER A 80 3.17 -10.08 -1.52
CA SER A 80 4.47 -10.67 -1.80
C SER A 80 5.58 -10.09 -0.90
N LEU A 81 5.46 -8.81 -0.52
CA LEU A 81 6.42 -8.09 0.33
C LEU A 81 6.15 -8.24 1.82
N TRP A 82 4.90 -8.44 2.24
CA TRP A 82 4.55 -8.61 3.64
C TRP A 82 5.16 -9.92 4.16
N LYS A 83 6.05 -9.80 5.16
CA LYS A 83 6.71 -10.95 5.81
C LYS A 83 6.50 -10.99 7.31
N ASN A 84 5.57 -10.19 7.83
CA ASN A 84 5.25 -10.20 9.24
C ASN A 84 4.51 -11.50 9.61
N LYS A 85 5.09 -12.27 10.53
CA LYS A 85 4.49 -13.53 11.01
C LYS A 85 3.50 -13.34 12.15
N ARG A 86 3.45 -12.16 12.76
CA ARG A 86 2.63 -11.87 13.95
C ARG A 86 1.25 -11.32 13.59
N MET A 87 1.11 -10.72 12.41
CA MET A 87 -0.10 -10.01 11.99
C MET A 87 -0.25 -10.12 10.48
N SER A 88 -1.48 -10.36 10.01
CA SER A 88 -1.76 -10.31 8.57
C SER A 88 -1.82 -8.86 8.09
N LEU A 89 -1.62 -8.64 6.79
CA LEU A 89 -1.72 -7.30 6.21
C LEU A 89 -3.15 -6.76 6.31
N ASP A 90 -4.16 -7.60 6.05
CA ASP A 90 -5.57 -7.23 6.14
C ASP A 90 -5.95 -6.83 7.57
N ASP A 91 -5.46 -7.56 8.59
CA ASP A 91 -5.68 -7.19 9.99
C ASP A 91 -5.04 -5.84 10.32
N PHE A 92 -3.88 -5.54 9.73
CA PHE A 92 -3.23 -4.25 9.94
C PHE A 92 -4.03 -3.10 9.32
N LEU A 93 -4.42 -3.23 8.05
CA LEU A 93 -5.13 -2.19 7.31
C LEU A 93 -6.57 -1.98 7.83
N GLY A 94 -7.23 -3.07 8.23
CA GLY A 94 -8.60 -3.04 8.76
C GLY A 94 -8.71 -2.48 10.18
N ASN A 95 -7.61 -2.36 10.91
CA ASN A 95 -7.61 -1.96 12.32
C ASN A 95 -7.67 -0.44 12.55
N THR A 96 -8.67 0.21 11.96
CA THR A 96 -8.90 1.66 12.12
C THR A 96 -9.56 2.02 13.46
N GLU A 97 -10.11 1.03 14.18
CA GLU A 97 -10.88 1.23 15.41
C GLU A 97 -10.13 0.82 16.71
N ALA A 98 -9.03 0.07 16.67
CA ALA A 98 -8.31 -0.26 17.90
C ALA A 98 -7.46 0.91 18.40
N SER A 99 -7.52 1.14 19.71
CA SER A 99 -6.69 2.09 20.46
C SER A 99 -5.20 1.73 20.50
N ILE A 100 -4.80 0.62 19.88
CA ILE A 100 -3.40 0.17 19.79
C ILE A 100 -2.87 0.64 18.43
N GLY A 101 -2.29 1.84 18.42
CA GLY A 101 -1.56 2.34 17.26
C GLY A 101 -0.40 1.40 16.96
N THR A 102 -0.48 0.72 15.82
CA THR A 102 0.59 -0.15 15.34
C THR A 102 1.85 0.69 15.06
N VAL A 103 2.94 0.40 15.76
CA VAL A 103 4.17 1.18 15.67
C VAL A 103 5.10 0.58 14.62
N VAL A 104 5.34 1.34 13.56
CA VAL A 104 6.45 1.05 12.64
C VAL A 104 7.72 1.67 13.22
N ASP A 105 8.69 0.84 13.61
CA ASP A 105 10.02 1.32 13.99
C ASP A 105 10.76 1.74 12.73
N ALA A 106 10.84 3.05 12.50
CA ALA A 106 11.47 3.64 11.32
C ALA A 106 12.96 3.26 11.16
N ARG A 107 13.67 2.90 12.24
CA ARG A 107 15.11 2.54 12.18
C ARG A 107 15.32 1.19 11.50
N ILE A 108 14.40 0.26 11.75
CA ILE A 108 14.41 -1.08 11.15
C ILE A 108 13.38 -1.22 10.02
N CYS A 109 12.53 -0.21 9.85
CA CYS A 109 11.45 -0.13 8.87
C CYS A 109 10.47 -1.31 8.98
N ARG A 110 10.20 -1.76 10.22
CA ARG A 110 9.35 -2.91 10.52
C ARG A 110 8.31 -2.60 11.58
N LEU A 111 7.24 -3.39 11.57
CA LEU A 111 6.26 -3.39 12.64
C LEU A 111 6.82 -4.04 13.92
N LEU A 112 6.59 -3.41 15.07
CA LEU A 112 6.94 -3.94 16.40
C LEU A 112 5.78 -4.70 17.05
#